data_AF-A0A142XMI1-F1
#
_entry.id   AF-A0A142XMI1-F1
#
_cell.length_a   1.000
_cell.length_b   1.000
_cell.length_c   1.000
_cell.angle_alpha   90.00
_cell.angle_beta   90.00
_cell.angle_gamma   90.00
#
_symmetry.space_group_name_H-M   'P 1'
#
loop_
_entity.id
_entity.type
_entity.pdbx_description
1 polymer ?
#
loop_
_entity_poly.entity_id
_entity_poly.type
_entity_poly.pdbx_seq_one_letter_code
_entity_poly.pdbx_strand_id
1 'polypeptide(L)'
;MLRSLFVTACAICVLTTTEAADTKKVDDETKAMNGTWELVSAELGGMKLPDEVVKSLTLVMKDGKYTLKSPGPDDTGTVKIDPTKKPKELDVTGLEGPNKGKSFPAIYELDGDSLKVCYDLDGKKRPTEFKSTADTKQFFATYKRKKG
;
A
#
# COMPACT_ATOMS: atom_id res chain seq x y z
N MET A 1 -33.57 11.02 58.16
CA MET A 1 -34.46 9.85 58.13
C MET A 1 -34.36 9.19 56.77
N LEU A 2 -34.16 7.88 56.79
CA LEU A 2 -33.71 6.96 55.75
C LEU A 2 -34.86 6.57 54.79
N ARG A 3 -34.60 6.45 53.48
CA ARG A 3 -35.29 5.49 52.60
C ARG A 3 -34.36 4.93 51.50
N SER A 4 -33.88 3.73 51.80
CA SER A 4 -33.59 2.54 50.99
C SER A 4 -32.98 2.58 49.60
N LEU A 5 -31.98 1.68 49.50
CA LEU A 5 -31.27 1.11 48.37
C LEU A 5 -32.16 0.66 47.20
N PHE A 6 -31.61 0.80 45.99
CA PHE A 6 -31.75 -0.19 44.93
C PHE A 6 -30.37 -0.77 44.56
N VAL A 7 -30.29 -2.09 44.68
CA VAL A 7 -29.39 -3.06 44.02
C VAL A 7 -29.66 -2.94 42.49
N THR A 8 -28.79 -3.13 41.50
CA THR A 8 -27.97 -4.30 41.16
C THR A 8 -27.22 -4.04 39.82
N ALA A 9 -26.03 -4.62 39.69
CA ALA A 9 -25.42 -5.26 38.51
C ALA A 9 -24.99 -4.47 37.24
N CYS A 10 -23.68 -4.58 37.00
CA CYS A 10 -22.99 -4.88 35.74
C CYS A 10 -23.64 -4.47 34.41
N ALA A 11 -22.98 -3.53 33.74
CA ALA A 11 -22.78 -3.63 32.29
C ALA A 11 -21.29 -3.39 32.00
N ILE A 12 -20.50 -4.47 32.02
CA ILE A 12 -19.23 -4.52 31.30
C ILE A 12 -19.61 -4.59 29.83
N CYS A 13 -19.72 -3.44 29.16
CA CYS A 13 -19.76 -3.40 27.70
C CYS A 13 -18.33 -3.52 27.19
N VAL A 14 -17.97 -4.74 26.81
CA VAL A 14 -16.73 -5.08 26.10
C VAL A 14 -16.70 -4.32 24.76
N LEU A 15 -15.94 -3.24 24.70
CA LEU A 15 -15.60 -2.51 23.47
C LEU A 15 -14.31 -3.10 22.88
N THR A 16 -14.37 -4.26 22.21
CA THR A 16 -13.16 -4.82 21.55
C THR A 16 -13.40 -5.39 20.14
N THR A 17 -14.59 -5.21 19.54
CA THR A 17 -14.92 -5.88 18.27
C THR A 17 -14.27 -5.25 17.03
N THR A 18 -13.83 -3.99 17.08
CA THR A 18 -13.29 -3.27 15.92
C THR A 18 -11.83 -3.63 15.63
N GLU A 19 -10.97 -3.72 16.65
CA GLU A 19 -9.52 -3.94 16.46
C GLU A 19 -9.19 -5.31 15.86
N ALA A 20 -9.92 -6.35 16.26
CA ALA A 20 -9.72 -7.70 15.74
C ALA A 20 -10.13 -7.81 14.26
N ALA A 21 -11.21 -7.11 13.86
CA ALA A 21 -11.67 -7.11 12.48
C ALA A 21 -10.71 -6.35 11.55
N ASP A 22 -10.20 -5.20 11.99
CA ASP A 22 -9.23 -4.42 11.21
C ASP A 22 -7.89 -5.15 11.06
N THR A 23 -7.41 -5.82 12.12
CA THR A 23 -6.19 -6.64 12.07
C THR A 23 -6.33 -7.76 11.05
N LYS A 24 -7.43 -8.53 11.10
CA LYS A 24 -7.70 -9.59 10.13
C LYS A 24 -7.75 -9.06 8.70
N LYS A 25 -8.35 -7.87 8.50
CA LYS A 25 -8.44 -7.24 7.18
C LYS A 25 -7.06 -6.86 6.63
N VAL A 26 -6.18 -6.32 7.47
CA VAL A 26 -4.78 -6.02 7.10
C VAL A 26 -4.04 -7.31 6.73
N ASP A 27 -4.20 -8.39 7.50
CA ASP A 27 -3.54 -9.67 7.23
C ASP A 27 -3.99 -10.30 5.91
N ASP A 28 -5.31 -10.34 5.68
CA ASP A 28 -5.90 -10.90 4.46
C ASP A 28 -5.46 -10.09 3.23
N GLU A 29 -5.44 -8.76 3.34
CA GLU A 29 -5.00 -7.87 2.26
C GLU A 29 -3.49 -8.00 2.01
N THR A 30 -2.67 -8.14 3.05
CA THR A 30 -1.22 -8.37 2.91
C THR A 30 -0.94 -9.68 2.16
N LYS A 31 -1.66 -10.74 2.50
CA LYS A 31 -1.59 -12.02 1.77
C LYS A 31 -2.02 -11.88 0.31
N ALA A 32 -3.09 -11.11 0.04
CA ALA A 32 -3.54 -10.85 -1.32
C ALA A 32 -2.53 -10.04 -2.14
N MET A 33 -1.77 -9.14 -1.49
CA MET A 33 -0.74 -8.34 -2.13
C MET A 33 0.51 -9.16 -2.50
N ASN A 34 0.79 -10.25 -1.78
CA ASN A 34 1.94 -11.12 -2.05
C ASN A 34 1.89 -11.66 -3.48
N GLY A 35 3.00 -11.54 -4.21
CA GLY A 35 3.12 -12.02 -5.57
C GLY A 35 4.21 -11.33 -6.36
N THR A 36 4.35 -11.75 -7.61
CA THR A 36 5.18 -11.08 -8.61
C THR A 36 4.28 -10.29 -9.54
N TRP A 37 4.58 -9.02 -9.70
CA TRP A 37 3.76 -8.03 -10.38
C TRP A 37 4.56 -7.44 -11.54
N GLU A 38 4.07 -7.66 -12.76
CA GLU A 38 4.63 -7.10 -13.98
C GLU A 38 4.04 -5.71 -14.19
N LEU A 39 4.90 -4.70 -14.41
CA LEU A 39 4.44 -3.35 -14.67
C LEU A 39 3.79 -3.31 -16.07
N VAL A 40 2.57 -2.80 -16.15
CA VAL A 40 1.78 -2.70 -17.39
C VAL A 40 1.83 -1.29 -17.95
N SER A 41 1.75 -0.29 -17.09
CA SER A 41 1.91 1.11 -17.46
C SER A 41 2.45 1.91 -16.29
N ALA A 42 3.17 3.00 -16.58
CA ALA A 42 3.58 3.94 -15.56
C ALA A 42 3.63 5.38 -16.09
N GLU A 43 3.31 6.32 -15.22
CA GLU A 43 3.40 7.75 -15.44
C GLU A 43 4.16 8.41 -14.28
N LEU A 44 5.10 9.30 -14.60
CA LEU A 44 5.83 10.11 -13.64
C LEU A 44 5.71 11.58 -14.00
N GLY A 45 5.22 12.40 -13.05
CA GLY A 45 4.98 13.81 -13.29
C GLY A 45 4.10 14.08 -14.52
N GLY A 46 3.06 13.28 -14.73
CA GLY A 46 2.15 13.37 -15.89
C GLY A 46 2.72 12.86 -17.22
N MET A 47 3.96 12.34 -17.23
CA MET A 47 4.59 11.79 -18.44
C MET A 47 4.60 10.26 -18.39
N LYS A 48 4.11 9.63 -19.45
CA LYS A 48 4.18 8.17 -19.61
C LYS A 48 5.62 7.71 -19.75
N LEU A 49 5.98 6.66 -19.02
CA LEU A 49 7.26 5.99 -19.22
C LEU A 49 7.25 5.20 -20.52
N PRO A 50 8.40 5.10 -21.24
CA PRO A 50 8.51 4.26 -22.42
C PRO A 50 8.26 2.78 -22.12
N ASP A 51 7.65 2.08 -23.07
CA ASP A 51 7.32 0.65 -22.95
C ASP A 51 8.52 -0.24 -22.60
N GLU A 52 9.70 0.10 -23.11
CA GLU A 52 10.94 -0.63 -22.82
C GLU A 52 11.30 -0.55 -21.33
N VAL A 53 11.17 0.64 -20.74
CA VAL A 53 11.37 0.83 -19.30
C VAL A 53 10.31 0.06 -18.53
N VAL A 54 9.04 0.16 -18.93
CA VAL A 54 7.93 -0.53 -18.27
C VAL A 54 8.16 -2.04 -18.22
N LYS A 55 8.49 -2.66 -19.36
CA LYS A 55 8.72 -4.11 -19.47
C LYS A 55 9.96 -4.60 -18.72
N SER A 56 10.90 -3.71 -18.44
CA SER A 56 12.12 -4.03 -17.68
C SER A 56 11.90 -4.09 -16.16
N LEU A 57 10.76 -3.63 -15.66
CA LEU A 57 10.47 -3.52 -14.24
C LEU A 57 9.53 -4.62 -13.77
N THR A 58 9.90 -5.28 -12.68
CA THR A 58 9.06 -6.28 -12.00
C THR A 58 9.07 -6.04 -10.50
N LEU A 59 7.89 -5.90 -9.90
CA LEU A 59 7.71 -5.72 -8.48
C LEU A 59 7.38 -7.07 -7.83
N VAL A 60 8.23 -7.54 -6.92
CA VAL A 60 7.95 -8.71 -6.08
C VAL A 60 7.56 -8.23 -4.71
N MET A 61 6.40 -8.65 -4.21
CA MET A 61 5.95 -8.38 -2.84
C MET A 61 5.76 -9.68 -2.09
N LYS A 62 6.28 -9.73 -0.86
CA LYS A 62 6.15 -10.89 0.02
C LYS A 62 6.25 -10.46 1.48
N ASP A 63 5.22 -10.76 2.25
CA ASP A 63 5.18 -10.66 3.71
C ASP A 63 5.61 -9.26 4.21
N GLY A 64 5.01 -8.23 3.62
CA GLY A 64 5.31 -6.82 3.95
C GLY A 64 6.67 -6.33 3.47
N LYS A 65 7.33 -7.05 2.56
CA LYS A 65 8.58 -6.63 1.90
C LYS A 65 8.37 -6.48 0.40
N TYR A 66 9.17 -5.61 -0.22
CA TYR A 66 9.22 -5.49 -1.67
C TYR A 66 10.65 -5.69 -2.21
N THR A 67 10.71 -6.13 -3.46
CA THR A 67 11.89 -6.08 -4.31
C THR A 67 11.44 -5.59 -5.68
N LEU A 68 11.92 -4.42 -6.10
CA LEU A 68 11.76 -3.93 -7.46
C LEU A 68 12.99 -4.34 -8.26
N LYS A 69 12.78 -5.27 -9.19
CA LYS A 69 13.77 -5.70 -10.15
C LYS A 69 13.80 -4.75 -11.34
N SER A 70 14.99 -4.37 -11.76
CA SER A 70 15.25 -3.51 -12.91
C SER A 70 16.52 -3.97 -13.64
N PRO A 71 16.89 -3.38 -14.78
CA PRO A 71 18.20 -3.62 -15.39
C PRO A 71 19.39 -3.19 -14.51
N GLY A 72 19.16 -2.29 -13.55
CA GLY A 72 20.13 -1.86 -12.57
C GLY A 72 20.06 -2.66 -11.27
N PRO A 73 20.68 -2.15 -10.18
CA PRO A 73 20.56 -2.76 -8.87
C PRO A 73 19.10 -2.87 -8.42
N ASP A 74 18.76 -3.97 -7.75
CA ASP A 74 17.45 -4.15 -7.13
C ASP A 74 17.22 -3.07 -6.05
N ASP A 75 16.00 -2.57 -5.97
CA ASP A 75 15.53 -1.71 -4.86
C ASP A 75 14.70 -2.57 -3.92
N THR A 76 15.06 -2.63 -2.64
CA THR A 76 14.37 -3.48 -1.66
C THR A 76 13.97 -2.71 -0.43
N GLY A 77 12.90 -3.16 0.21
CA GLY A 77 12.44 -2.53 1.44
C GLY A 77 11.16 -3.13 1.99
N THR A 78 10.43 -2.33 2.75
CA THR A 78 9.18 -2.73 3.40
C THR A 78 7.97 -2.02 2.81
N VAL A 79 6.82 -2.67 2.94
CA VAL A 79 5.51 -2.16 2.58
C VAL A 79 4.59 -2.31 3.78
N LYS A 80 3.99 -1.21 4.21
CA LYS A 80 2.91 -1.23 5.20
C LYS A 80 1.59 -0.95 4.48
N ILE A 81 0.59 -1.81 4.68
CA ILE A 81 -0.70 -1.72 4.00
C ILE A 81 -1.77 -1.34 5.02
N ASP A 82 -2.62 -0.37 4.66
CA ASP A 82 -3.80 -0.01 5.42
C ASP A 82 -5.04 -0.04 4.51
N PRO A 83 -5.78 -1.16 4.49
CA PRO A 83 -6.96 -1.30 3.67
C PRO A 83 -8.21 -0.68 4.33
N THR A 84 -8.10 -0.13 5.55
CA THR A 84 -9.23 0.49 6.27
C THR A 84 -9.52 1.91 5.76
N LYS A 85 -8.54 2.53 5.09
CA LYS A 85 -8.62 3.86 4.49
C LYS A 85 -9.35 3.85 3.15
N LYS A 86 -9.79 5.03 2.72
CA LYS A 86 -10.45 5.27 1.42
C LYS A 86 -9.90 6.55 0.79
N PRO A 87 -9.17 6.47 -0.34
CA PRO A 87 -8.64 5.25 -0.99
C PRO A 87 -7.79 4.39 -0.03
N LYS A 88 -7.59 3.09 -0.34
CA LYS A 88 -6.71 2.25 0.48
C LYS A 88 -5.28 2.78 0.39
N GLU A 89 -4.54 2.70 1.50
CA GLU A 89 -3.23 3.32 1.63
C GLU A 89 -2.12 2.27 1.75
N LEU A 90 -0.95 2.58 1.21
CA LEU A 90 0.27 1.86 1.56
C LEU A 90 1.44 2.83 1.73
N ASP A 91 2.42 2.43 2.52
CA ASP A 91 3.68 3.15 2.69
C ASP A 91 4.83 2.23 2.29
N VAL A 92 5.72 2.75 1.46
CA VAL A 92 6.95 2.05 1.04
C VAL A 92 8.13 2.69 1.73
N THR A 93 9.03 1.89 2.31
CA THR A 93 10.30 2.38 2.87
C THR A 93 11.45 1.60 2.27
N GLY A 94 12.35 2.29 1.56
CA GLY A 94 13.52 1.70 0.94
C GLY A 94 14.63 1.41 1.95
N LEU A 95 15.14 0.18 1.94
CA LEU A 95 16.21 -0.30 2.82
C LEU A 95 17.54 -0.47 2.09
N GLU A 96 17.51 -0.94 0.84
CA GLU A 96 18.68 -1.11 -0.02
C GLU A 96 18.37 -0.68 -1.45
N GLY A 97 19.39 -0.27 -2.20
CA GLY A 97 19.26 0.17 -3.58
C GLY A 97 19.02 1.69 -3.71
N PRO A 98 18.54 2.14 -4.89
CA PRO A 98 18.42 3.56 -5.24
C PRO A 98 17.54 4.40 -4.30
N ASN A 99 16.61 3.78 -3.56
CA ASN A 99 15.72 4.48 -2.63
C ASN A 99 16.04 4.23 -1.16
N LYS A 100 17.22 3.72 -0.83
CA LYS A 100 17.65 3.52 0.56
C LYS A 100 17.44 4.79 1.41
N GLY A 101 16.74 4.62 2.53
CA GLY A 101 16.46 5.69 3.49
C GLY A 101 15.29 6.61 3.08
N LYS A 102 14.66 6.39 1.94
CA LYS A 102 13.47 7.14 1.51
C LYS A 102 12.19 6.41 1.91
N SER A 103 11.12 7.17 2.12
CA SER A 103 9.78 6.63 2.32
C SER A 103 8.78 7.34 1.40
N PHE A 104 7.87 6.57 0.84
CA PHE A 104 6.89 7.04 -0.15
C PHE A 104 5.47 6.69 0.32
N PRO A 105 4.65 7.68 0.67
CA PRO A 105 3.24 7.45 0.89
C PRO A 105 2.55 7.22 -0.45
N ALA A 106 1.64 6.25 -0.48
CA ALA A 106 0.89 5.88 -1.66
C ALA A 106 -0.56 5.53 -1.35
N ILE A 107 -1.37 5.51 -2.40
CA ILE A 107 -2.67 4.86 -2.40
C ILE A 107 -2.65 3.71 -3.40
N TYR A 108 -3.51 2.72 -3.17
CA TYR A 108 -3.60 1.56 -4.05
C TYR A 108 -5.03 1.05 -4.22
N GLU A 109 -5.22 0.33 -5.32
CA GLU A 109 -6.42 -0.46 -5.61
C GLU A 109 -5.96 -1.85 -6.05
N LEU A 110 -6.46 -2.88 -5.38
CA LEU A 110 -6.19 -4.27 -5.69
C LEU A 110 -7.50 -4.95 -6.10
N ASP A 111 -7.53 -5.47 -7.33
CA ASP A 111 -8.65 -6.21 -7.91
C ASP A 111 -8.14 -7.49 -8.55
N GLY A 112 -8.15 -8.59 -7.77
CA GLY A 112 -7.63 -9.89 -8.17
C GLY A 112 -6.15 -9.85 -8.60
N ASP A 113 -5.94 -9.90 -9.93
CA ASP A 113 -4.62 -9.88 -10.57
C ASP A 113 -4.23 -8.50 -11.11
N SER A 114 -5.04 -7.46 -10.85
CA SER A 114 -4.77 -6.07 -11.22
C SER A 114 -4.44 -5.26 -9.98
N LEU A 115 -3.33 -4.52 -10.02
CA LEU A 115 -2.91 -3.62 -8.95
C LEU A 115 -2.64 -2.24 -9.54
N LYS A 116 -3.25 -1.22 -8.97
CA LYS A 116 -2.92 0.19 -9.23
C LYS A 116 -2.26 0.77 -8.00
N VAL A 117 -1.19 1.53 -8.17
CA VAL A 117 -0.56 2.25 -7.07
C VAL A 117 -0.16 3.65 -7.53
N CYS A 118 -0.51 4.66 -6.75
CA CYS A 118 -0.02 6.02 -6.95
C CYS A 118 0.84 6.42 -5.75
N TYR A 119 2.12 6.64 -5.99
CA TYR A 119 3.12 7.00 -4.99
C TYR A 119 3.43 8.49 -5.08
N ASP A 120 3.75 9.12 -3.96
CA ASP A 120 4.47 10.39 -3.95
C ASP A 120 5.97 10.15 -3.70
N LEU A 121 6.78 10.23 -4.76
CA LEU A 121 8.23 9.98 -4.67
C LEU A 121 8.99 11.13 -4.00
N ASP A 122 8.33 12.25 -3.70
CA ASP A 122 8.87 13.28 -2.81
C ASP A 122 8.73 12.93 -1.32
N GLY A 123 7.89 11.95 -0.97
CA GLY A 123 7.67 11.53 0.41
C GLY A 123 6.92 12.55 1.28
N LYS A 124 6.27 13.56 0.67
CA LYS A 124 5.70 14.72 1.36
C LYS A 124 4.20 14.63 1.52
N LYS A 125 3.48 14.18 0.50
CA LYS A 125 2.02 14.24 0.46
C LYS A 125 1.44 12.99 -0.17
N ARG A 126 0.67 12.24 0.62
CA ARG A 126 -0.06 11.08 0.12
C ARG A 126 -0.97 11.48 -1.05
N PRO A 127 -0.92 10.79 -2.20
CA PRO A 127 -1.85 11.02 -3.29
C PRO A 127 -3.30 10.71 -2.87
N THR A 128 -4.27 11.42 -3.45
CA THR A 128 -5.70 11.22 -3.18
C THR A 128 -6.47 10.63 -4.35
N GLU A 129 -5.81 10.52 -5.51
CA GLU A 129 -6.39 10.05 -6.77
C GLU A 129 -5.35 9.23 -7.53
N PHE A 130 -5.82 8.28 -8.33
CA PHE A 130 -4.97 7.44 -9.20
C PHE A 130 -4.59 8.18 -10.48
N LYS A 131 -3.78 9.24 -10.33
CA LYS A 131 -3.25 10.04 -11.44
C LYS A 131 -1.86 10.56 -11.12
N SER A 132 -1.04 10.70 -12.15
CA SER A 132 0.22 11.44 -12.07
C SER A 132 0.00 12.83 -12.65
N THR A 133 0.25 13.88 -11.87
CA THR A 133 0.04 15.26 -12.32
C THR A 133 1.35 15.89 -12.79
N ALA A 134 1.29 16.74 -13.83
CA ALA A 134 2.45 17.51 -14.29
C ALA A 134 3.13 18.26 -13.12
N ASP A 135 4.47 18.38 -13.20
CA ASP A 135 5.30 19.07 -12.21
C ASP A 135 5.24 18.50 -10.78
N THR A 136 4.78 17.25 -10.63
CA THR A 136 4.84 16.52 -9.36
C THR A 136 5.79 15.33 -9.46
N LYS A 137 6.16 14.77 -8.30
CA LYS A 137 6.83 13.46 -8.23
C LYS A 137 5.86 12.31 -8.00
N GLN A 138 4.61 12.47 -8.45
CA GLN A 138 3.64 11.39 -8.41
C GLN A 138 4.02 10.33 -9.44
N PHE A 139 4.20 9.10 -8.98
CA PHE A 139 4.40 7.94 -9.82
C PHE A 139 3.12 7.12 -9.81
N PHE A 140 2.41 7.07 -10.93
CA PHE A 140 1.20 6.26 -11.06
C PHE A 140 1.51 5.04 -11.89
N ALA A 141 1.36 3.87 -11.29
CA ALA A 141 1.69 2.59 -11.89
C ALA A 141 0.48 1.65 -11.89
N THR A 142 0.35 0.90 -12.98
CA THR A 142 -0.56 -0.25 -13.07
C THR A 142 0.26 -1.51 -13.27
N TYR A 143 -0.11 -2.56 -12.55
CA TYR A 143 0.57 -3.83 -12.56
C TYR A 143 -0.41 -4.96 -12.83
N LYS A 144 0.10 -6.03 -13.40
CA LYS A 144 -0.60 -7.30 -13.53
C LYS A 144 0.16 -8.37 -12.79
N ARG A 145 -0.54 -9.19 -12.01
CA ARG A 145 0.07 -10.34 -11.34
C ARG A 145 0.57 -11.32 -12.39
N LYS A 146 1.84 -11.69 -12.29
CA LYS A 146 2.44 -12.74 -13.11
C LYS A 146 1.77 -14.07 -12.75
N LYS A 147 1.13 -14.69 -13.72
CA LYS A 147 0.62 -16.07 -13.58
C LYS A 147 1.78 -17.03 -13.82
N GLY A 148 1.92 -17.98 -12.89
CA GLY A 148 2.85 -19.10 -13.04
C GLY A 148 2.41 -20.06 -14.13
#